data_AF-A0A449DC74-F1
#
_entry.id   AF-A0A449DC74-F1
#
_cell.length_a   1.000
_cell.length_b   1.000
_cell.length_c   1.000
_cell.angle_alpha   90.00
_cell.angle_beta   90.00
_cell.angle_gamma   90.00
#
_symmetry.space_group_name_H-M   'P 1'
#
loop_
_entity.id
_entity.type
_entity.pdbx_description
1 polymer ?
#
loop_
_entity_poly.entity_id
_entity_poly.type
_entity_poly.pdbx_seq_one_letter_code
_entity_poly.pdbx_strand_id
1 'polypeptide(L)'
;MTNAAVPTRPGKIIAVHVAYESRAAQRGRRPAAPSYFLKATSSLADSGETIARPAGTELLAFEGEVAVVIGTPAHRIPAEAAWDHVSGVTAANDFGLYDLKAPDKGSNVRSKSRDGYTPLGPELIPAAEVDPEALRIRTWVNGSLVQDDGTGPEQLIFPLTRIIADLSQHFTLEPGDVILTGTPSGSSVVVPGDVVEVEVSTASARTGQELSSGRLRTEVVEGPGDFDADLGSTPAVNDDLRIDAWGSAEAAGLPAEGGTDSAAAGTALPAELRAKLAEAPTAGLSAQLRARGLNNVVIEGVAPLTPGSRIVGVAKTLRFVPNREDLFTSHGGGYNAQKRAFDSLGEGEVIVIEARGESGSGTLGDVLALRAKALGAAGVVTDGGVRDSAEVAGILPVFATSRNPAVLGRKHVPWESDVAVACGNATVLPGDVIVGDDDGVIVIPRNLAEEVVDAALAKEVEDGWVAEQVAAGNPIEELFPPKGEWKAKFEEWKSAR
;
A
#
# COMPACT_ATOMS: atom_id res chain seq x y z
N MET A 1 25.18 6.03 -43.97
CA MET A 1 24.23 6.71 -43.08
C MET A 1 22.84 6.42 -43.60
N THR A 2 22.27 5.28 -43.22
CA THR A 2 20.82 5.05 -43.39
C THR A 2 20.12 6.03 -42.46
N ASN A 3 19.18 6.84 -42.98
CA ASN A 3 18.33 7.67 -42.13
C ASN A 3 17.69 6.76 -41.09
N ALA A 4 18.02 6.99 -39.83
CA ALA A 4 17.45 6.25 -38.73
C ALA A 4 15.96 6.60 -38.67
N ALA A 5 15.10 5.59 -38.66
CA ALA A 5 13.65 5.74 -38.69
C ALA A 5 13.05 4.98 -37.51
N VAL A 6 11.87 5.40 -37.07
CA VAL A 6 11.11 4.68 -36.05
C VAL A 6 10.89 3.24 -36.51
N PRO A 7 11.20 2.21 -35.68
CA PRO A 7 11.05 0.83 -36.08
C PRO A 7 9.58 0.48 -36.38
N THR A 8 9.33 -0.09 -37.56
CA THR A 8 7.98 -0.57 -37.95
C THR A 8 7.76 -2.06 -37.67
N ARG A 9 8.84 -2.80 -37.43
CA ARG A 9 8.83 -4.25 -37.08
C ARG A 9 10.02 -4.59 -36.17
N PRO A 10 9.99 -4.16 -34.89
CA PRO A 10 11.03 -4.53 -33.94
C PRO A 10 11.08 -6.06 -33.76
N GLY A 11 12.27 -6.62 -33.52
CA GLY A 11 12.43 -8.04 -33.20
C GLY A 11 11.81 -8.37 -31.84
N LYS A 12 12.04 -7.50 -30.86
CA LYS A 12 11.42 -7.52 -29.53
C LYS A 12 11.22 -6.10 -28.98
N ILE A 13 10.18 -5.96 -28.16
CA ILE A 13 9.89 -4.77 -27.37
C ILE A 13 10.04 -5.18 -25.90
N ILE A 14 11.01 -4.57 -25.23
CA ILE A 14 11.36 -4.84 -23.83
C ILE A 14 10.97 -3.61 -23.02
N ALA A 15 10.28 -3.78 -21.91
CA ALA A 15 9.87 -2.69 -21.05
C ALA A 15 10.42 -2.87 -19.63
N VAL A 16 10.80 -1.76 -19.00
CA VAL A 16 11.36 -1.73 -17.64
C VAL A 16 10.26 -1.41 -16.63
N HIS A 17 10.12 -2.23 -15.60
CA HIS A 17 9.24 -1.88 -14.47
C HIS A 17 9.90 -0.79 -13.61
N VAL A 18 9.14 0.26 -13.29
CA VAL A 18 9.46 1.32 -12.29
C VAL A 18 10.93 1.79 -12.36
N ALA A 19 11.22 2.71 -13.28
CA ALA A 19 12.59 3.20 -13.50
C ALA A 19 12.84 4.65 -13.06
N TYR A 20 11.80 5.43 -12.77
CA TYR A 20 11.90 6.83 -12.34
C TYR A 20 11.73 6.98 -10.83
N GLU A 21 12.50 7.87 -10.21
CA GLU A 21 12.39 8.20 -8.78
C GLU A 21 11.00 8.76 -8.46
N SER A 22 10.43 9.59 -9.35
CA SER A 22 9.09 10.14 -9.22
C SER A 22 8.00 9.05 -9.17
N ARG A 23 8.09 8.04 -10.05
CA ARG A 23 7.18 6.88 -10.08
C ARG A 23 7.38 5.94 -8.88
N ALA A 24 8.62 5.73 -8.44
CA ALA A 24 8.93 4.96 -7.24
C ALA A 24 8.38 5.62 -5.97
N ALA A 25 8.48 6.95 -5.86
CA ALA A 25 7.90 7.73 -4.79
C ALA A 25 6.37 7.63 -4.79
N GLN A 26 5.72 7.76 -5.96
CA GLN A 26 4.26 7.59 -6.10
C GLN A 26 3.80 6.20 -5.65
N ARG A 27 4.56 5.15 -5.99
CA ARG A 27 4.25 3.76 -5.63
C ARG A 27 4.70 3.37 -4.21
N GLY A 28 5.38 4.25 -3.48
CA GLY A 28 5.94 3.96 -2.16
C GLY A 28 7.03 2.87 -2.13
N ARG A 29 7.57 2.49 -3.29
CA ARG A 29 8.58 1.42 -3.42
C ARG A 29 9.61 1.75 -4.48
N ARG A 30 10.88 1.73 -4.08
CA ARG A 30 12.04 1.89 -4.97
C ARG A 30 12.72 0.54 -5.24
N PRO A 31 12.81 0.06 -6.50
CA PRO A 31 13.48 -1.19 -6.81
C PRO A 31 15.01 -1.09 -6.63
N ALA A 32 15.64 -2.18 -6.18
CA ALA A 32 17.09 -2.26 -6.01
C ALA A 32 17.83 -2.66 -7.31
N ALA A 33 17.13 -3.36 -8.21
CA ALA A 33 17.63 -3.82 -9.50
C ALA A 33 16.53 -3.66 -10.56
N PRO A 34 16.89 -3.44 -11.84
CA PRO A 34 15.91 -3.36 -12.91
C PRO A 34 15.21 -4.71 -13.09
N SER A 35 13.95 -4.66 -13.55
CA SER A 35 13.20 -5.86 -13.91
C SER A 35 12.38 -5.60 -15.16
N TYR A 36 12.21 -6.62 -15.99
CA TYR A 36 11.75 -6.45 -17.37
C TYR A 36 10.56 -7.31 -17.71
N PHE A 37 9.79 -6.89 -18.70
CA PHE A 37 8.80 -7.71 -19.37
C PHE A 37 8.88 -7.48 -20.89
N LEU A 38 8.25 -8.38 -21.65
CA LEU A 38 8.16 -8.28 -23.10
C LEU A 38 6.76 -7.84 -23.49
N LYS A 39 6.67 -6.99 -24.51
CA LYS A 39 5.43 -6.66 -25.21
C LYS A 39 5.42 -7.35 -26.56
N ALA A 40 4.24 -7.83 -26.98
CA ALA A 40 4.11 -8.39 -28.32
C ALA A 40 4.45 -7.33 -29.36
N THR A 41 5.23 -7.69 -30.37
CA THR A 41 5.62 -6.76 -31.44
C THR A 41 4.42 -6.31 -32.29
N SER A 42 3.32 -7.07 -32.28
CA SER A 42 2.03 -6.69 -32.89
C SER A 42 1.31 -5.55 -32.15
N SER A 43 1.72 -5.23 -30.92
CA SER A 43 1.15 -4.09 -30.18
C SER A 43 1.65 -2.72 -30.69
N LEU A 44 2.63 -2.69 -31.59
CA LEU A 44 3.15 -1.47 -32.18
C LEU A 44 2.05 -0.69 -32.92
N ALA A 45 2.06 0.63 -32.79
CA ALA A 45 1.22 1.55 -33.56
C ALA A 45 2.00 2.80 -33.98
N ASP A 46 1.50 3.47 -35.00
CA ASP A 46 2.07 4.73 -35.49
C ASP A 46 1.41 5.95 -34.80
N SER A 47 2.09 7.09 -34.83
CA SER A 47 1.50 8.36 -34.39
C SER A 47 0.29 8.73 -35.25
N GLY A 48 -0.80 9.12 -34.61
CA GLY A 48 -2.08 9.47 -35.22
C GLY A 48 -3.07 8.30 -35.31
N GLU A 49 -2.64 7.08 -35.01
CA GLU A 49 -3.54 5.93 -34.91
C GLU A 49 -4.39 5.94 -33.63
N THR A 50 -5.46 5.16 -33.65
CA THR A 50 -6.37 4.99 -32.52
C THR A 50 -6.04 3.74 -31.72
N ILE A 51 -6.19 3.82 -30.39
CA ILE A 51 -6.13 2.66 -29.50
C ILE A 51 -7.54 2.32 -29.00
N ALA A 52 -7.90 1.05 -29.06
CA ALA A 52 -9.21 0.58 -28.61
C ALA A 52 -9.19 0.22 -27.12
N ARG A 53 -10.04 0.88 -26.32
CA ARG A 53 -10.45 0.38 -24.99
C ARG A 53 -11.64 -0.57 -25.17
N PRO A 54 -11.51 -1.87 -24.87
CA PRO A 54 -12.62 -2.82 -24.99
C PRO A 54 -13.84 -2.41 -24.14
N ALA A 55 -15.05 -2.58 -24.66
CA ALA A 55 -16.28 -2.39 -23.89
C ALA A 55 -16.27 -3.27 -22.62
N GLY A 56 -16.86 -2.78 -21.53
CA GLY A 56 -16.87 -3.50 -20.24
C GLY A 56 -15.54 -3.47 -19.48
N THR A 57 -14.57 -2.65 -19.90
CA THR A 57 -13.32 -2.41 -19.17
C THR A 57 -13.21 -0.95 -18.73
N GLU A 58 -12.44 -0.70 -17.67
CA GLU A 58 -12.37 0.58 -16.98
C GLU A 58 -10.97 1.21 -17.04
N LEU A 59 -9.90 0.43 -16.85
CA LEU A 59 -8.58 0.91 -16.46
C LEU A 59 -7.55 0.84 -17.60
N LEU A 60 -7.83 1.52 -18.72
CA LEU A 60 -6.83 1.76 -19.75
C LEU A 60 -5.91 2.90 -19.33
N ALA A 61 -4.70 2.57 -18.89
CA ALA A 61 -3.70 3.53 -18.45
C ALA A 61 -2.72 3.88 -19.57
N PHE A 62 -2.35 5.16 -19.66
CA PHE A 62 -1.22 5.62 -20.49
C PHE A 62 0.06 5.66 -19.66
N GLU A 63 1.20 5.45 -20.31
CA GLU A 63 2.52 5.55 -19.68
C GLU A 63 3.47 6.15 -20.71
N GLY A 64 3.68 7.48 -20.67
CA GLY A 64 4.64 8.13 -21.56
C GLY A 64 6.06 7.75 -21.17
N GLU A 65 6.86 7.33 -22.15
CA GLU A 65 8.22 6.82 -21.95
C GLU A 65 9.19 7.31 -23.04
N VAL A 66 10.49 7.25 -22.71
CA VAL A 66 11.55 7.28 -23.71
C VAL A 66 11.71 5.86 -24.27
N ALA A 67 11.64 5.71 -25.59
CA ALA A 67 12.03 4.50 -26.27
C ALA A 67 13.47 4.62 -26.80
N VAL A 68 14.30 3.65 -26.44
CA VAL A 68 15.66 3.46 -26.97
C VAL A 68 15.63 2.42 -28.08
N VAL A 69 16.15 2.75 -29.26
CA VAL A 69 16.18 1.85 -30.43
C VAL A 69 17.59 1.32 -30.66
N ILE A 70 17.77 0.01 -30.59
CA ILE A 70 19.06 -0.65 -30.80
C ILE A 70 19.45 -0.59 -32.29
N GLY A 71 20.69 -0.19 -32.58
CA GLY A 71 21.23 -0.03 -33.93
C GLY A 71 22.23 -1.12 -34.34
N THR A 72 22.96 -1.68 -33.37
CA THR A 72 23.93 -2.76 -33.63
C THR A 72 23.81 -3.84 -32.55
N PRO A 73 24.15 -5.11 -32.86
CA PRO A 73 24.01 -6.20 -31.90
C PRO A 73 24.80 -5.96 -30.60
N ALA A 74 24.16 -6.13 -29.45
CA ALA A 74 24.79 -6.02 -28.13
C ALA A 74 24.58 -7.30 -27.31
N HIS A 75 25.67 -7.85 -26.77
CA HIS A 75 25.63 -9.04 -25.91
C HIS A 75 26.81 -9.02 -24.94
N ARG A 76 26.51 -9.08 -23.64
CA ARG A 76 27.48 -9.01 -22.53
C ARG A 76 28.44 -7.83 -22.66
N ILE A 77 27.90 -6.68 -23.02
CA ILE A 77 28.68 -5.44 -23.13
C ILE A 77 28.71 -4.72 -21.78
N PRO A 78 29.79 -3.97 -21.48
CA PRO A 78 29.82 -3.13 -20.29
C PRO A 78 29.00 -1.84 -20.50
N ALA A 79 28.63 -1.16 -19.41
CA ALA A 79 27.75 0.02 -19.46
C ALA A 79 28.36 1.18 -20.25
N GLU A 80 29.67 1.37 -20.20
CA GLU A 80 30.38 2.42 -20.95
C GLU A 80 30.30 2.24 -22.47
N ALA A 81 30.07 1.02 -22.97
CA ALA A 81 29.92 0.74 -24.39
C ALA A 81 28.45 0.73 -24.83
N ALA A 82 27.49 0.83 -23.89
CA ALA A 82 26.09 0.59 -24.18
C ALA A 82 25.48 1.58 -25.18
N TRP A 83 25.85 2.85 -25.12
CA TRP A 83 25.28 3.88 -25.99
C TRP A 83 25.75 3.76 -27.45
N ASP A 84 26.93 3.17 -27.69
CA ASP A 84 27.47 2.91 -29.03
C ASP A 84 26.60 1.94 -29.84
N HIS A 85 25.75 1.17 -29.15
CA HIS A 85 24.82 0.22 -29.76
C HIS A 85 23.44 0.82 -30.06
N VAL A 86 23.18 2.08 -29.69
CA VAL A 86 21.88 2.74 -29.88
C VAL A 86 21.87 3.49 -31.22
N SER A 87 20.80 3.32 -32.00
CA SER A 87 20.59 4.08 -33.25
C SER A 87 19.92 5.43 -33.00
N GLY A 88 18.98 5.48 -32.06
CA GLY A 88 18.27 6.69 -31.70
C GLY A 88 17.29 6.47 -30.56
N VAL A 89 16.64 7.56 -30.18
CA VAL A 89 15.57 7.59 -29.18
C VAL A 89 14.33 8.27 -29.74
N THR A 90 13.16 7.89 -29.25
CA THR A 90 11.88 8.48 -29.64
C THR A 90 10.90 8.46 -28.47
N ALA A 91 9.78 9.19 -28.58
CA ALA A 91 8.66 9.02 -27.68
C ALA A 91 7.97 7.68 -27.87
N ALA A 92 7.45 7.14 -26.76
CA ALA A 92 6.61 5.95 -26.70
C ALA A 92 5.46 6.16 -25.72
N ASN A 93 4.37 5.44 -25.94
CA ASN A 93 3.30 5.31 -24.95
C ASN A 93 3.07 3.84 -24.63
N ASP A 94 3.44 3.40 -23.42
CA ASP A 94 3.27 2.03 -22.96
C ASP A 94 1.87 1.81 -22.38
N PHE A 95 0.85 1.82 -23.25
CA PHE A 95 -0.53 1.61 -22.83
C PHE A 95 -0.72 0.25 -22.14
N GLY A 96 -1.55 0.23 -21.11
CA GLY A 96 -1.90 -0.99 -20.39
C GLY A 96 -3.37 -1.03 -19.96
N LEU A 97 -4.04 -2.16 -20.21
CA LEU A 97 -5.40 -2.42 -19.72
C LEU A 97 -5.32 -3.19 -18.41
N TYR A 98 -5.41 -2.48 -17.28
CA TYR A 98 -5.11 -3.06 -15.98
C TYR A 98 -6.18 -4.04 -15.48
N ASP A 99 -7.38 -4.00 -16.05
CA ASP A 99 -8.43 -5.01 -15.87
C ASP A 99 -7.95 -6.43 -16.20
N LEU A 100 -6.92 -6.57 -17.04
CA LEU A 100 -6.33 -7.85 -17.46
C LEU A 100 -4.98 -8.15 -16.80
N LYS A 101 -4.58 -7.38 -15.78
CA LYS A 101 -3.24 -7.47 -15.16
C LYS A 101 -3.09 -8.68 -14.24
N ALA A 102 -4.15 -9.06 -13.52
CA ALA A 102 -4.07 -10.07 -12.46
C ALA A 102 -3.58 -11.46 -12.92
N PRO A 103 -4.05 -12.03 -14.05
CA PRO A 103 -3.64 -13.36 -14.49
C PRO A 103 -2.15 -13.48 -14.85
N ASP A 104 -1.54 -12.39 -15.32
CA ASP A 104 -0.19 -12.35 -15.88
C ASP A 104 0.73 -11.43 -15.06
N LYS A 105 0.49 -11.34 -13.75
CA LYS A 105 1.22 -10.42 -12.87
C LYS A 105 2.74 -10.64 -12.99
N GLY A 106 3.43 -9.62 -13.51
CA GLY A 106 4.88 -9.63 -13.73
C GLY A 106 5.30 -9.84 -15.19
N SER A 107 4.60 -10.65 -15.98
CA SER A 107 4.86 -10.77 -17.42
C SER A 107 4.05 -9.77 -18.25
N ASN A 108 2.91 -9.30 -17.72
CA ASN A 108 2.02 -8.27 -18.28
C ASN A 108 1.51 -8.56 -19.70
N VAL A 109 1.53 -9.81 -20.16
CA VAL A 109 1.23 -10.14 -21.55
C VAL A 109 -0.17 -9.66 -21.95
N ARG A 110 -1.22 -10.09 -21.25
CA ARG A 110 -2.61 -9.69 -21.57
C ARG A 110 -2.89 -8.20 -21.41
N SER A 111 -2.29 -7.54 -20.43
CA SER A 111 -2.56 -6.12 -20.13
C SER A 111 -1.80 -5.16 -21.06
N LYS A 112 -0.60 -5.53 -21.53
CA LYS A 112 0.32 -4.62 -22.24
C LYS A 112 0.54 -4.95 -23.72
N SER A 113 0.02 -6.07 -24.23
CA SER A 113 0.36 -6.56 -25.58
C SER A 113 -0.78 -6.58 -26.60
N ARG A 114 -1.89 -5.88 -26.35
CA ARG A 114 -2.97 -5.75 -27.33
C ARG A 114 -2.52 -4.89 -28.52
N ASP A 115 -3.14 -5.09 -29.68
CA ASP A 115 -2.83 -4.31 -30.88
C ASP A 115 -2.96 -2.80 -30.61
N GLY A 116 -1.95 -2.03 -31.01
CA GLY A 116 -1.85 -0.59 -30.79
C GLY A 116 -1.46 -0.11 -29.40
N TYR A 117 -1.13 -1.01 -28.45
CA TYR A 117 -0.73 -0.65 -27.08
C TYR A 117 0.73 -0.22 -26.92
N THR A 118 1.46 -0.05 -28.04
CA THR A 118 2.81 0.51 -28.06
C THR A 118 2.98 1.51 -29.20
N PRO A 119 2.30 2.67 -29.18
CA PRO A 119 2.59 3.72 -30.13
C PRO A 119 4.03 4.22 -29.95
N LEU A 120 4.75 4.41 -31.06
CA LEU A 120 6.12 4.96 -31.10
C LEU A 120 6.20 6.11 -32.11
N GLY A 121 7.15 7.04 -31.90
CA GLY A 121 7.47 8.08 -32.88
C GLY A 121 7.04 9.49 -32.46
N PRO A 122 6.65 10.37 -33.39
CA PRO A 122 6.70 10.20 -34.84
C PRO A 122 8.12 10.25 -35.43
N GLU A 123 9.05 10.96 -34.80
CA GLU A 123 10.42 11.16 -35.29
C GLU A 123 11.44 10.49 -34.37
N LEU A 124 12.51 9.95 -34.97
CA LEU A 124 13.63 9.37 -34.24
C LEU A 124 14.76 10.38 -34.09
N ILE A 125 15.18 10.65 -32.86
CA ILE A 125 16.35 11.49 -32.55
C ILE A 125 17.62 10.61 -32.64
N PRO A 126 18.61 10.92 -33.50
CA PRO A 126 19.81 10.11 -33.65
C PRO A 126 20.64 10.05 -32.35
N ALA A 127 21.04 8.86 -31.91
CA ALA A 127 21.76 8.69 -30.64
C ALA A 127 23.10 9.42 -30.58
N ALA A 128 23.74 9.61 -31.74
CA ALA A 128 24.98 10.37 -31.87
C ALA A 128 24.85 11.87 -31.52
N GLU A 129 23.62 12.39 -31.46
CA GLU A 129 23.32 13.76 -31.06
C GLU A 129 22.82 13.85 -29.60
N VAL A 130 22.69 12.73 -28.89
CA VAL A 130 22.00 12.65 -27.59
C VAL A 130 22.98 12.34 -26.48
N ASP A 131 22.92 13.12 -25.40
CA ASP A 131 23.43 12.71 -24.08
C ASP A 131 22.34 11.89 -23.38
N PRO A 132 22.59 10.60 -23.03
CA PRO A 132 21.60 9.74 -22.40
C PRO A 132 21.07 10.24 -21.06
N GLU A 133 21.76 11.17 -20.39
CA GLU A 133 21.33 11.76 -19.11
C GLU A 133 20.58 13.10 -19.28
N ALA A 134 20.42 13.59 -20.50
CA ALA A 134 19.86 14.92 -20.79
C ALA A 134 18.54 14.86 -21.59
N LEU A 135 17.85 13.72 -21.62
CA LEU A 135 16.55 13.60 -22.27
C LEU A 135 15.46 14.11 -21.34
N ARG A 136 14.45 14.75 -21.92
CA ARG A 136 13.23 15.18 -21.25
C ARG A 136 12.04 14.47 -21.87
N ILE A 137 11.15 13.96 -21.03
CA ILE A 137 9.90 13.32 -21.42
C ILE A 137 8.73 14.18 -20.96
N ARG A 138 7.77 14.43 -21.85
CA ARG A 138 6.52 15.13 -21.53
C ARG A 138 5.33 14.39 -22.10
N THR A 139 4.27 14.31 -21.31
CA THR A 139 3.00 13.69 -21.71
C THR A 139 1.84 14.65 -21.48
N TRP A 140 0.92 14.71 -22.43
CA TRP A 140 -0.32 15.47 -22.33
C TRP A 140 -1.53 14.57 -22.51
N VAL A 141 -2.59 14.83 -21.76
CA VAL A 141 -3.94 14.28 -21.99
C VAL A 141 -4.87 15.43 -22.30
N ASN A 142 -5.47 15.41 -23.49
CA ASN A 142 -6.35 16.47 -23.99
C ASN A 142 -5.70 17.88 -23.90
N GLY A 143 -4.39 17.95 -24.18
CA GLY A 143 -3.59 19.18 -24.10
C GLY A 143 -3.12 19.58 -22.69
N SER A 144 -3.58 18.91 -21.62
CA SER A 144 -3.11 19.14 -20.25
C SER A 144 -1.83 18.37 -19.98
N LEU A 145 -0.75 19.05 -19.56
CA LEU A 145 0.53 18.41 -19.21
C LEU A 145 0.37 17.60 -17.92
N VAL A 146 0.60 16.29 -18.00
CA VAL A 146 0.40 15.33 -16.89
C VAL A 146 1.70 14.64 -16.47
N GLN A 147 2.71 14.56 -17.35
CA GLN A 147 4.05 14.07 -17.02
C GLN A 147 5.10 15.05 -17.55
N ASP A 148 6.15 15.31 -16.77
CA ASP A 148 7.29 16.15 -17.13
C ASP A 148 8.50 15.75 -16.28
N ASP A 149 9.42 14.98 -16.86
CA ASP A 149 10.56 14.41 -16.15
C ASP A 149 11.76 14.25 -17.10
N GLY A 150 12.90 13.75 -16.62
CA GLY A 150 14.10 13.56 -17.43
C GLY A 150 14.89 12.29 -17.11
N THR A 151 15.95 12.04 -17.88
CA THR A 151 16.78 10.82 -17.72
C THR A 151 18.05 11.04 -16.91
N GLY A 152 18.16 12.19 -16.24
CA GLY A 152 19.31 12.55 -15.42
C GLY A 152 19.46 11.68 -14.16
N PRO A 153 20.61 11.75 -13.48
CA PRO A 153 20.94 10.91 -12.33
C PRO A 153 20.04 11.15 -11.11
N GLU A 154 19.34 12.27 -11.05
CA GLU A 154 18.38 12.58 -9.98
C GLU A 154 16.97 12.04 -10.28
N GLN A 155 16.67 11.77 -11.54
CA GLN A 155 15.34 11.40 -12.02
C GLN A 155 15.23 9.90 -12.30
N LEU A 156 16.25 9.30 -12.91
CA LEU A 156 16.23 7.91 -13.37
C LEU A 156 17.01 6.99 -12.42
N ILE A 157 16.33 6.01 -11.83
CA ILE A 157 16.89 5.05 -10.84
C ILE A 157 18.01 4.21 -11.48
N PHE A 158 17.82 3.82 -12.74
CA PHE A 158 18.76 3.01 -13.51
C PHE A 158 19.14 3.78 -14.78
N PRO A 159 20.39 4.25 -14.91
CA PRO A 159 20.85 4.93 -16.13
C PRO A 159 20.57 4.10 -17.39
N LEU A 160 20.25 4.74 -18.52
CA LEU A 160 19.91 4.05 -19.77
C LEU A 160 21.00 3.05 -20.20
N THR A 161 22.26 3.45 -20.05
CA THR A 161 23.43 2.59 -20.31
C THR A 161 23.47 1.35 -19.42
N ARG A 162 23.04 1.45 -18.16
CA ARG A 162 22.92 0.32 -17.24
C ARG A 162 21.82 -0.64 -17.68
N ILE A 163 20.65 -0.14 -18.08
CA ILE A 163 19.53 -0.97 -18.57
C ILE A 163 19.96 -1.82 -19.77
N ILE A 164 20.61 -1.19 -20.76
CA ILE A 164 21.08 -1.87 -21.97
C ILE A 164 22.14 -2.92 -21.64
N ALA A 165 23.15 -2.55 -20.85
CA ALA A 165 24.21 -3.47 -20.46
C ALA A 165 23.66 -4.66 -19.67
N ASP A 166 22.72 -4.42 -18.75
CA ASP A 166 22.08 -5.46 -17.95
C ASP A 166 21.28 -6.45 -18.80
N LEU A 167 20.41 -5.97 -19.70
CA LEU A 167 19.69 -6.81 -20.66
C LEU A 167 20.64 -7.63 -21.53
N SER A 168 21.73 -7.03 -21.99
CA SER A 168 22.71 -7.70 -22.85
C SER A 168 23.39 -8.91 -22.18
N GLN A 169 23.36 -9.00 -20.84
CA GLN A 169 23.89 -10.15 -20.11
C GLN A 169 23.05 -11.41 -20.30
N HIS A 170 21.77 -11.24 -20.63
CA HIS A 170 20.79 -12.31 -20.67
C HIS A 170 20.51 -12.79 -22.09
N PHE A 171 20.49 -11.89 -23.06
CA PHE A 171 20.27 -12.20 -24.47
C PHE A 171 20.84 -11.12 -25.38
N THR A 172 21.04 -11.46 -26.65
CA THR A 172 21.47 -10.50 -27.66
C THR A 172 20.35 -9.50 -27.95
N LEU A 173 20.66 -8.22 -27.78
CA LEU A 173 19.87 -7.13 -28.33
C LEU A 173 20.23 -7.01 -29.81
N GLU A 174 19.23 -6.91 -30.68
CA GLU A 174 19.37 -6.91 -32.13
C GLU A 174 18.99 -5.54 -32.71
N PRO A 175 19.53 -5.16 -33.89
CA PRO A 175 19.11 -3.95 -34.57
C PRO A 175 17.59 -3.89 -34.77
N GLY A 176 16.99 -2.76 -34.38
CA GLY A 176 15.55 -2.54 -34.43
C GLY A 176 14.80 -2.92 -33.16
N ASP A 177 15.43 -3.58 -32.18
CA ASP A 177 14.80 -3.79 -30.87
C ASP A 177 14.54 -2.47 -30.16
N VAL A 178 13.45 -2.45 -29.39
CA VAL A 178 13.00 -1.29 -28.65
C VAL A 178 13.03 -1.59 -27.16
N ILE A 179 13.63 -0.67 -26.39
CA ILE A 179 13.61 -0.67 -24.94
C ILE A 179 12.78 0.52 -24.46
N LEU A 180 11.65 0.25 -23.80
CA LEU A 180 10.82 1.23 -23.11
C LEU A 180 11.37 1.40 -21.70
N THR A 181 11.83 2.62 -21.38
CA THR A 181 12.74 2.85 -20.26
C THR A 181 12.03 3.11 -18.93
N GLY A 182 10.72 2.91 -18.86
CA GLY A 182 9.86 3.22 -17.73
C GLY A 182 9.21 4.60 -17.85
N THR A 183 8.16 4.78 -17.05
CA THR A 183 7.33 5.99 -17.01
C THR A 183 7.55 6.78 -15.71
N PRO A 184 7.58 8.13 -15.74
CA PRO A 184 7.59 8.96 -14.54
C PRO A 184 6.20 8.98 -13.84
N SER A 185 6.07 9.68 -12.72
CA SER A 185 4.76 9.92 -12.11
C SER A 185 3.82 10.69 -13.05
N GLY A 186 2.51 10.63 -12.79
CA GLY A 186 1.49 11.31 -13.60
C GLY A 186 0.82 10.46 -14.67
N SER A 187 1.27 9.22 -14.87
CA SER A 187 0.49 8.18 -15.57
C SER A 187 -0.85 7.95 -14.86
N SER A 188 -1.93 7.86 -15.64
CA SER A 188 -3.30 7.65 -15.16
C SER A 188 -4.18 6.97 -16.22
N VAL A 189 -5.46 6.78 -15.92
CA VAL A 189 -6.47 6.19 -16.81
C VAL A 189 -6.97 7.21 -17.84
N VAL A 190 -7.23 6.73 -19.07
CA VAL A 190 -7.87 7.47 -20.16
C VAL A 190 -9.08 6.70 -20.69
N VAL A 191 -10.05 7.44 -21.21
CA VAL A 191 -11.33 6.91 -21.68
C VAL A 191 -11.54 7.20 -23.18
N PRO A 192 -12.41 6.47 -23.88
CA PRO A 192 -12.78 6.78 -25.25
C PRO A 192 -13.13 8.25 -25.46
N GLY A 193 -12.51 8.87 -26.46
CA GLY A 193 -12.55 10.31 -26.74
C GLY A 193 -11.32 11.08 -26.26
N ASP A 194 -10.53 10.53 -25.33
CA ASP A 194 -9.29 11.15 -24.89
C ASP A 194 -8.19 11.05 -25.95
N VAL A 195 -7.34 12.07 -25.98
CA VAL A 195 -6.14 12.13 -26.81
C VAL A 195 -4.92 12.22 -25.90
N VAL A 196 -3.99 11.27 -26.06
CA VAL A 196 -2.72 11.27 -25.36
C VAL A 196 -1.61 11.67 -26.32
N GLU A 197 -0.77 12.60 -25.89
CA GLU A 197 0.41 13.03 -26.64
C GLU A 197 1.67 12.81 -25.82
N VAL A 198 2.73 12.23 -26.39
CA VAL A 198 4.02 12.05 -25.73
C VAL A 198 5.13 12.69 -26.58
N GLU A 199 6.06 13.39 -25.95
CA GLU A 199 7.22 13.99 -26.62
C GLU A 199 8.50 13.74 -25.83
N VAL A 200 9.55 13.35 -26.55
CA VAL A 200 10.92 13.32 -26.04
C VAL A 200 11.72 14.45 -26.69
N SER A 201 12.40 15.25 -25.88
CA SER A 201 13.28 16.32 -26.37
C SER A 201 14.62 16.34 -25.65
N THR A 202 15.61 16.97 -26.27
CA THR A 202 16.93 17.19 -25.67
C THR A 202 17.68 18.30 -26.43
N ALA A 203 18.67 18.90 -25.78
CA ALA A 203 19.65 19.70 -26.49
C ALA A 203 20.72 18.79 -27.10
N SER A 204 21.01 18.94 -28.39
CA SER A 204 22.04 18.14 -29.07
C SER A 204 23.37 18.24 -28.33
N ALA A 205 23.95 17.11 -27.97
CA ALA A 205 25.26 17.04 -27.31
C ALA A 205 26.41 17.58 -28.18
N ARG A 206 26.20 17.70 -29.50
CA ARG A 206 27.20 18.16 -30.47
C ARG A 206 27.03 19.62 -30.87
N THR A 207 25.79 20.09 -30.96
CA THR A 207 25.48 21.42 -31.53
C THR A 207 24.76 22.34 -30.54
N GLY A 208 24.19 21.81 -29.46
CA GLY A 208 23.34 22.54 -28.52
C GLY A 208 21.95 22.90 -29.05
N GLN A 209 21.62 22.53 -30.30
CA GLN A 209 20.29 22.77 -30.86
C GLN A 209 19.25 21.85 -30.20
N GLU A 210 18.07 22.37 -29.90
CA GLU A 210 16.95 21.55 -29.42
C GLU A 210 16.51 20.55 -30.49
N LEU A 211 16.43 19.28 -30.10
CA LEU A 211 15.91 18.16 -30.89
C LEU A 211 14.65 17.64 -30.21
N SER A 212 13.68 17.19 -31.01
CA SER A 212 12.42 16.64 -30.53
C SER A 212 12.01 15.45 -31.38
N SER A 213 11.37 14.46 -30.76
CA SER A 213 10.69 13.36 -31.45
C SER A 213 9.40 13.80 -32.15
N GLY A 214 8.98 15.05 -31.96
CA GLY A 214 7.60 15.47 -32.21
C GLY A 214 6.64 14.86 -31.19
N ARG A 215 5.35 15.23 -31.28
CA ARG A 215 4.29 14.68 -30.44
C ARG A 215 3.76 13.38 -31.04
N LEU A 216 4.03 12.27 -30.36
CA LEU A 216 3.34 11.00 -30.55
C LEU A 216 1.89 11.16 -30.11
N ARG A 217 0.95 11.23 -31.05
CA ARG A 217 -0.47 11.42 -30.75
C ARG A 217 -1.22 10.09 -30.85
N THR A 218 -2.02 9.75 -29.85
CA THR A 218 -2.88 8.57 -29.86
C THR A 218 -4.27 8.95 -29.38
N GLU A 219 -5.30 8.55 -30.12
CA GLU A 219 -6.71 8.77 -29.76
C GLU A 219 -7.34 7.49 -29.22
N VAL A 220 -8.01 7.57 -28.08
CA VAL A 220 -8.67 6.42 -27.46
C VAL A 220 -10.08 6.28 -28.06
N VAL A 221 -10.40 5.10 -28.55
CA VAL A 221 -11.74 4.76 -29.07
C VAL A 221 -12.33 3.59 -28.28
N GLU A 222 -13.65 3.46 -28.28
CA GLU A 222 -14.31 2.27 -27.74
C GLU A 222 -14.17 1.12 -28.75
N GLY A 223 -13.75 -0.04 -28.25
CA GLY A 223 -13.62 -1.28 -29.02
C GLY A 223 -14.53 -2.40 -28.50
N PRO A 224 -14.59 -3.54 -29.21
CA PRO A 224 -15.38 -4.69 -28.78
C PRO A 224 -14.86 -5.29 -27.45
N GLY A 225 -15.79 -5.72 -26.60
CA GLY A 225 -15.57 -6.25 -25.24
C GLY A 225 -16.03 -7.70 -25.06
N ASP A 226 -16.06 -8.48 -26.14
CA ASP A 226 -16.55 -9.85 -26.23
C ASP A 226 -15.55 -10.87 -25.65
N PHE A 227 -15.16 -10.69 -24.38
CA PHE A 227 -14.32 -11.64 -23.67
C PHE A 227 -15.11 -12.92 -23.36
N ASP A 228 -14.67 -14.03 -23.93
CA ASP A 228 -15.27 -15.35 -23.70
C ASP A 228 -14.75 -15.97 -22.38
N ALA A 229 -15.64 -16.06 -21.39
CA ALA A 229 -15.34 -16.63 -20.09
C ALA A 229 -15.05 -18.13 -20.13
N ASP A 230 -15.49 -18.85 -21.19
CA ASP A 230 -15.20 -20.27 -21.37
C ASP A 230 -13.77 -20.50 -21.88
N LEU A 231 -13.13 -19.47 -22.48
CA LEU A 231 -11.76 -19.55 -23.00
C LEU A 231 -10.68 -19.11 -22.00
N GLY A 232 -11.00 -18.21 -21.06
CA GLY A 232 -10.00 -17.75 -20.08
C GLY A 232 -10.46 -16.61 -19.18
N SER A 233 -9.47 -15.98 -18.53
CA SER A 233 -9.71 -14.86 -17.61
C SER A 233 -10.34 -13.67 -18.34
N THR A 234 -11.45 -13.19 -17.79
CA THR A 234 -12.12 -11.96 -18.23
C THR A 234 -11.56 -10.74 -17.49
N PRO A 235 -11.83 -9.52 -17.99
CA PRO A 235 -11.57 -8.29 -17.25
C PRO A 235 -12.09 -8.35 -15.81
N ALA A 236 -11.27 -7.93 -14.86
CA ALA A 236 -11.64 -7.81 -13.46
C ALA A 236 -10.97 -6.57 -12.84
N VAL A 237 -11.74 -5.80 -12.08
CA VAL A 237 -11.27 -4.58 -11.42
C VAL A 237 -11.70 -4.62 -9.96
N ASN A 238 -10.80 -4.19 -9.08
CA ASN A 238 -11.06 -3.90 -7.67
C ASN A 238 -10.49 -2.51 -7.33
N ASP A 239 -10.75 -2.02 -6.13
CA ASP A 239 -10.35 -0.67 -5.73
C ASP A 239 -8.83 -0.50 -5.69
N ASP A 240 -8.07 -1.52 -5.27
CA ASP A 240 -6.60 -1.51 -5.34
C ASP A 240 -6.09 -1.26 -6.76
N LEU A 241 -6.69 -1.92 -7.76
CA LEU A 241 -6.35 -1.72 -9.17
C LEU A 241 -6.74 -0.33 -9.64
N ARG A 242 -7.87 0.22 -9.18
CA ARG A 242 -8.26 1.61 -9.49
C ARG A 242 -7.25 2.59 -8.91
N ILE A 243 -6.85 2.42 -7.66
CA ILE A 243 -5.87 3.30 -6.99
C ILE A 243 -4.51 3.21 -7.69
N ASP A 244 -4.04 2.01 -8.03
CA ASP A 244 -2.77 1.82 -8.79
C ASP A 244 -2.85 2.46 -10.18
N ALA A 245 -4.02 2.41 -10.83
CA ALA A 245 -4.23 2.98 -12.15
C ALA A 245 -4.32 4.51 -12.14
N TRP A 246 -5.08 5.10 -11.21
CA TRP A 246 -5.29 6.54 -11.10
C TRP A 246 -4.20 7.26 -10.31
N GLY A 247 -3.34 6.50 -9.61
CA GLY A 247 -2.22 7.01 -8.81
C GLY A 247 -2.62 7.48 -7.40
N SER A 248 -3.91 7.59 -7.10
CA SER A 248 -4.46 7.80 -5.76
C SER A 248 -5.93 7.39 -5.73
N ALA A 249 -6.47 7.16 -4.53
CA ALA A 249 -7.90 6.89 -4.36
C ALA A 249 -8.78 8.08 -4.74
N GLU A 250 -8.38 9.30 -4.36
CA GLU A 250 -9.08 10.53 -4.76
C GLU A 250 -9.18 10.65 -6.28
N ALA A 251 -8.08 10.40 -6.99
CA ALA A 251 -8.06 10.45 -8.46
C ALA A 251 -8.90 9.34 -9.09
N ALA A 252 -9.03 8.19 -8.42
CA ALA A 252 -9.90 7.09 -8.86
C ALA A 252 -11.41 7.38 -8.71
N GLY A 253 -11.79 8.57 -8.23
CA GLY A 253 -13.18 8.84 -7.85
C GLY A 253 -13.65 7.97 -6.69
N LEU A 254 -12.71 7.30 -6.02
CA LEU A 254 -12.96 6.60 -4.78
C LEU A 254 -12.98 7.67 -3.69
N PRO A 255 -13.94 7.63 -2.75
CA PRO A 255 -13.96 8.55 -1.63
C PRO A 255 -12.58 8.50 -0.97
N ALA A 256 -11.89 9.64 -0.80
CA ALA A 256 -10.52 9.73 -0.31
C ALA A 256 -10.20 8.61 0.71
N GLU A 257 -9.54 7.56 0.23
CA GLU A 257 -9.37 6.32 1.00
C GLU A 257 -8.19 6.48 1.99
N GLY A 258 -8.24 6.02 3.23
CA GLY A 258 -9.07 4.92 3.72
C GLY A 258 -8.73 3.60 3.02
N GLY A 259 -7.44 3.37 2.69
CA GLY A 259 -7.00 2.34 1.76
C GLY A 259 -7.42 0.92 2.14
N THR A 260 -7.78 0.12 1.14
CA THR A 260 -7.98 -1.32 1.30
C THR A 260 -6.64 -2.06 1.29
N ASP A 261 -5.93 -2.02 2.41
CA ASP A 261 -5.55 -3.31 2.99
C ASP A 261 -6.77 -3.81 3.77
N SER A 262 -6.81 -5.09 4.09
CA SER A 262 -7.74 -5.69 5.05
C SER A 262 -7.52 -5.13 6.48
N ALA A 263 -7.52 -3.80 6.62
CA ALA A 263 -7.01 -3.02 7.73
C ALA A 263 -7.55 -1.57 7.76
N ALA A 264 -8.68 -1.24 7.11
CA ALA A 264 -9.35 0.06 7.35
C ALA A 264 -10.84 0.07 6.95
N ALA A 265 -11.62 -0.90 7.42
CA ALA A 265 -13.07 -0.74 7.48
C ALA A 265 -13.40 0.42 8.45
N GLY A 266 -13.59 1.64 7.96
CA GLY A 266 -13.93 2.83 8.76
C GLY A 266 -12.98 3.06 9.94
N THR A 267 -12.01 3.97 9.81
CA THR A 267 -11.03 4.25 10.88
C THR A 267 -11.68 4.60 12.22
N ALA A 268 -12.86 5.22 12.21
CA ALA A 268 -13.67 5.34 13.42
C ALA A 268 -14.63 4.16 13.59
N LEU A 269 -14.70 3.62 14.80
CA LEU A 269 -15.83 2.79 15.20
C LEU A 269 -17.12 3.62 15.13
N PRO A 270 -18.21 3.10 14.53
CA PRO A 270 -19.52 3.73 14.64
C PRO A 270 -19.83 4.05 16.10
N ALA A 271 -20.35 5.24 16.38
CA ALA A 271 -20.53 5.74 17.75
C ALA A 271 -21.34 4.76 18.63
N GLU A 272 -22.36 4.12 18.06
CA GLU A 272 -23.15 3.09 18.72
C GLU A 272 -22.32 1.83 19.06
N LEU A 273 -21.56 1.32 18.10
CA LEU A 273 -20.68 0.17 18.32
C LEU A 273 -19.62 0.48 19.38
N ARG A 274 -19.01 1.67 19.33
CA ARG A 274 -18.05 2.14 20.34
C ARG A 274 -18.68 2.20 21.74
N ALA A 275 -19.91 2.68 21.84
CA ALA A 275 -20.63 2.76 23.12
C ALA A 275 -20.89 1.36 23.70
N LYS A 276 -21.36 0.40 22.88
CA LYS A 276 -21.54 -0.99 23.29
C LYS A 276 -20.22 -1.62 23.78
N LEU A 277 -19.13 -1.41 23.04
CA LEU A 277 -17.81 -1.94 23.37
C LEU A 277 -17.23 -1.32 24.65
N ALA A 278 -17.60 -0.07 24.97
CA ALA A 278 -17.17 0.60 26.20
C ALA A 278 -17.91 0.09 27.45
N GLU A 279 -19.09 -0.49 27.28
CA GLU A 279 -19.89 -1.10 28.35
C GLU A 279 -19.50 -2.57 28.57
N ALA A 280 -19.18 -3.31 27.51
CA ALA A 280 -18.89 -4.73 27.59
C ALA A 280 -17.59 -5.04 28.36
N PRO A 281 -17.60 -5.97 29.34
CA PRO A 281 -16.38 -6.37 30.03
C PRO A 281 -15.47 -7.20 29.12
N THR A 282 -14.14 -7.03 29.25
CA THR A 282 -13.17 -7.78 28.43
C THR A 282 -13.30 -9.30 28.63
N ALA A 283 -13.64 -9.75 29.84
CA ALA A 283 -13.92 -11.16 30.14
C ALA A 283 -15.07 -11.73 29.30
N GLY A 284 -16.17 -10.99 29.15
CA GLY A 284 -17.32 -11.37 28.33
C GLY A 284 -16.96 -11.43 26.84
N LEU A 285 -16.24 -10.41 26.35
CA LEU A 285 -15.75 -10.36 24.96
C LEU A 285 -14.81 -11.55 24.66
N SER A 286 -13.90 -11.86 25.58
CA SER A 286 -12.99 -13.00 25.50
C SER A 286 -13.73 -14.34 25.39
N ALA A 287 -14.75 -14.54 26.23
CA ALA A 287 -15.58 -15.75 26.18
C ALA A 287 -16.30 -15.91 24.83
N GLN A 288 -16.82 -14.82 24.27
CA GLN A 288 -17.50 -14.80 22.98
C GLN A 288 -16.55 -15.06 21.80
N LEU A 289 -15.33 -14.55 21.84
CA LEU A 289 -14.30 -14.84 20.84
C LEU A 289 -13.86 -16.31 20.91
N ARG A 290 -13.66 -16.84 22.12
CA ARG A 290 -13.34 -18.25 22.33
C ARG A 290 -14.42 -19.17 21.76
N ALA A 291 -15.70 -18.84 21.97
CA ALA A 291 -16.81 -19.60 21.40
C ALA A 291 -16.80 -19.64 19.86
N ARG A 292 -16.15 -18.66 19.22
CA ARG A 292 -15.94 -18.56 17.77
C ARG A 292 -14.59 -19.13 17.30
N GLY A 293 -13.86 -19.82 18.17
CA GLY A 293 -12.58 -20.47 17.86
C GLY A 293 -11.35 -19.57 18.02
N LEU A 294 -11.52 -18.32 18.45
CA LEU A 294 -10.43 -17.35 18.62
C LEU A 294 -9.93 -17.38 20.07
N ASN A 295 -8.81 -18.07 20.29
CA ASN A 295 -8.27 -18.30 21.65
C ASN A 295 -7.11 -17.35 22.03
N ASN A 296 -6.39 -16.80 21.04
CA ASN A 296 -5.17 -16.03 21.24
C ASN A 296 -5.41 -14.54 20.92
N VAL A 297 -6.37 -13.95 21.62
CA VAL A 297 -6.90 -12.59 21.37
C VAL A 297 -6.64 -11.61 22.52
N VAL A 298 -5.92 -12.04 23.56
CA VAL A 298 -5.56 -11.22 24.72
C VAL A 298 -4.14 -10.71 24.53
N ILE A 299 -3.91 -9.41 24.67
CA ILE A 299 -2.56 -8.85 24.79
C ILE A 299 -2.07 -9.17 26.21
N GLU A 300 -1.15 -10.12 26.33
CA GLU A 300 -0.68 -10.63 27.60
C GLU A 300 0.26 -9.65 28.31
N GLY A 301 0.20 -9.63 29.65
CA GLY A 301 1.18 -8.93 30.49
C GLY A 301 1.00 -7.42 30.62
N VAL A 302 0.03 -6.82 29.93
CA VAL A 302 -0.26 -5.38 30.03
C VAL A 302 -1.32 -5.09 31.09
N ALA A 303 -1.15 -3.99 31.81
CA ALA A 303 -2.11 -3.47 32.78
C ALA A 303 -2.24 -1.94 32.64
N PRO A 304 -3.39 -1.33 33.01
CA PRO A 304 -3.54 0.10 32.91
C PRO A 304 -2.62 0.83 33.89
N LEU A 305 -2.03 1.96 33.46
CA LEU A 305 -1.23 2.80 34.35
C LEU A 305 -2.08 3.44 35.46
N THR A 306 -3.37 3.64 35.20
CA THR A 306 -4.37 4.18 36.11
C THR A 306 -5.48 3.15 36.30
N PRO A 307 -5.66 2.56 37.49
CA PRO A 307 -6.76 1.62 37.76
C PRO A 307 -8.13 2.22 37.41
N GLY A 308 -9.03 1.39 36.89
CA GLY A 308 -10.34 1.79 36.40
C GLY A 308 -10.34 2.38 34.99
N SER A 309 -9.18 2.44 34.32
CA SER A 309 -9.12 2.92 32.93
C SER A 309 -9.90 2.01 32.00
N ARG A 310 -10.52 2.61 30.99
CA ARG A 310 -11.11 1.91 29.85
C ARG A 310 -10.48 2.44 28.57
N ILE A 311 -10.30 1.55 27.60
CA ILE A 311 -9.83 1.91 26.27
C ILE A 311 -10.68 1.18 25.23
N VAL A 312 -11.18 1.93 24.25
CA VAL A 312 -11.91 1.40 23.09
C VAL A 312 -11.50 2.19 21.86
N GLY A 313 -11.02 1.50 20.84
CA GLY A 313 -10.67 2.12 19.56
C GLY A 313 -10.19 1.11 18.54
N VAL A 314 -9.70 1.61 17.41
CA VAL A 314 -9.11 0.76 16.36
C VAL A 314 -7.59 0.75 16.49
N ALA A 315 -6.97 -0.38 16.20
CA ALA A 315 -5.54 -0.55 16.32
C ALA A 315 -4.80 0.24 15.23
N LYS A 316 -3.86 1.07 15.65
CA LYS A 316 -2.73 1.52 14.84
C LYS A 316 -1.48 0.84 15.36
N THR A 317 -0.75 0.10 14.54
CA THR A 317 0.32 -0.76 15.04
C THR A 317 1.70 -0.15 14.87
N LEU A 318 2.61 -0.45 15.81
CA LEU A 318 4.01 -0.02 15.76
C LEU A 318 4.91 -1.16 16.23
N ARG A 319 5.92 -1.49 15.44
CA ARG A 319 6.83 -2.60 15.71
C ARG A 319 8.23 -2.10 16.05
N PHE A 320 8.77 -2.59 17.17
CA PHE A 320 10.15 -2.38 17.55
C PHE A 320 10.98 -3.65 17.36
N VAL A 321 12.24 -3.48 16.98
CA VAL A 321 13.22 -4.57 16.89
C VAL A 321 14.29 -4.43 17.99
N PRO A 322 15.07 -5.49 18.30
CA PRO A 322 16.17 -5.38 19.25
C PRO A 322 17.16 -4.28 18.89
N ASN A 323 17.62 -3.57 19.91
CA ASN A 323 18.67 -2.59 19.72
C ASN A 323 19.93 -3.24 19.13
N ARG A 324 20.42 -2.62 18.06
CA ARG A 324 21.76 -2.78 17.52
C ARG A 324 22.23 -1.38 17.16
N GLU A 325 23.43 -1.00 17.57
CA GLU A 325 23.88 0.39 17.59
C GLU A 325 23.88 1.04 16.19
N ASP A 326 24.22 0.28 15.15
CA ASP A 326 24.16 0.71 13.75
C ASP A 326 22.72 0.90 13.23
N LEU A 327 21.79 0.03 13.65
CA LEU A 327 20.37 0.16 13.31
C LEU A 327 19.73 1.34 14.04
N PHE A 328 20.10 1.58 15.31
CA PHE A 328 19.64 2.74 16.04
C PHE A 328 20.18 4.05 15.43
N THR A 329 21.42 4.02 14.93
CA THR A 329 22.01 5.18 14.24
C THR A 329 21.23 5.54 12.97
N SER A 330 20.82 4.52 12.20
CA SER A 330 20.11 4.71 10.92
C SER A 330 18.59 4.94 11.07
N HIS A 331 17.95 4.34 12.07
CA HIS A 331 16.48 4.30 12.19
C HIS A 331 15.95 4.87 13.51
N GLY A 332 16.80 5.02 14.54
CA GLY A 332 16.38 5.42 15.89
C GLY A 332 16.33 6.94 16.12
N GLY A 333 17.12 7.72 15.37
CA GLY A 333 17.17 9.19 15.48
C GLY A 333 16.11 9.92 14.67
N GLY A 334 16.08 11.26 14.78
CA GLY A 334 15.29 12.12 13.89
C GLY A 334 13.78 11.84 13.91
N TYR A 335 13.14 11.92 12.73
CA TYR A 335 11.72 11.62 12.50
C TYR A 335 11.50 10.13 12.17
N ASN A 336 11.83 9.27 13.14
CA ASN A 336 11.80 7.81 13.04
C ASN A 336 10.37 7.23 12.96
N ALA A 337 10.27 5.90 12.81
CA ALA A 337 8.99 5.18 12.69
C ALA A 337 8.04 5.44 13.88
N GLN A 338 8.56 5.55 15.11
CA GLN A 338 7.76 5.86 16.29
C GLN A 338 7.11 7.25 16.15
N LYS A 339 7.89 8.29 15.85
CA LYS A 339 7.34 9.64 15.72
C LYS A 339 6.33 9.73 14.57
N ARG A 340 6.64 9.09 13.42
CA ARG A 340 5.71 9.02 12.29
C ARG A 340 4.40 8.35 12.68
N ALA A 341 4.45 7.24 13.41
CA ALA A 341 3.25 6.53 13.87
C ALA A 341 2.40 7.37 14.82
N PHE A 342 3.04 8.09 15.76
CA PHE A 342 2.33 9.00 16.67
C PHE A 342 1.77 10.24 15.97
N ASP A 343 2.45 10.77 14.95
CA ASP A 343 2.00 11.94 14.19
C ASP A 343 0.89 11.63 13.18
N SER A 344 0.74 10.38 12.77
CA SER A 344 -0.31 9.90 11.87
C SER A 344 -1.49 9.23 12.57
N LEU A 345 -1.61 9.39 13.90
CA LEU A 345 -2.77 8.91 14.65
C LEU A 345 -4.05 9.66 14.25
N GLY A 346 -5.13 8.91 14.06
CA GLY A 346 -6.49 9.41 13.90
C GLY A 346 -7.27 9.48 15.22
N GLU A 347 -8.42 10.19 15.16
CA GLU A 347 -9.35 10.27 16.29
C GLU A 347 -9.92 8.88 16.62
N GLY A 348 -9.89 8.50 17.90
CA GLY A 348 -10.41 7.23 18.39
C GLY A 348 -9.49 6.02 18.14
N GLU A 349 -8.30 6.21 17.56
CA GLU A 349 -7.33 5.13 17.38
C GLU A 349 -6.60 4.78 18.68
N VAL A 350 -6.19 3.51 18.80
CA VAL A 350 -5.34 2.99 19.87
C VAL A 350 -4.02 2.58 19.24
N ILE A 351 -2.92 3.22 19.65
CA ILE A 351 -1.60 2.78 19.19
C ILE A 351 -1.17 1.53 19.97
N VAL A 352 -0.91 0.44 19.26
CA VAL A 352 -0.50 -0.86 19.80
C VAL A 352 0.97 -1.11 19.43
N ILE A 353 1.83 -1.16 20.44
CA ILE A 353 3.29 -1.19 20.28
C ILE A 353 3.83 -2.57 20.66
N GLU A 354 4.33 -3.32 19.67
CA GLU A 354 5.12 -4.53 19.90
C GLU A 354 6.55 -4.14 20.26
N ALA A 355 6.87 -4.26 21.54
CA ALA A 355 8.19 -4.12 22.12
C ALA A 355 8.85 -5.48 22.42
N ARG A 356 8.18 -6.59 22.04
CA ARG A 356 8.64 -7.98 22.18
C ARG A 356 8.70 -8.43 23.65
N GLY A 357 7.86 -7.86 24.51
CA GLY A 357 7.90 -8.07 25.96
C GLY A 357 9.12 -7.46 26.67
N GLU A 358 9.96 -6.67 25.98
CA GLU A 358 11.15 -6.06 26.57
C GLU A 358 10.76 -4.81 27.37
N SER A 359 10.90 -4.92 28.69
CA SER A 359 10.45 -3.95 29.68
C SER A 359 11.57 -3.07 30.24
N GLY A 360 12.80 -3.25 29.76
CA GLY A 360 14.02 -2.56 30.20
C GLY A 360 14.21 -1.14 29.64
N SER A 361 13.25 -0.62 28.86
CA SER A 361 13.27 0.73 28.29
C SER A 361 11.84 1.21 27.97
N GLY A 362 11.65 2.53 27.93
CA GLY A 362 10.40 3.16 27.56
C GLY A 362 10.12 3.11 26.06
N THR A 363 8.92 2.68 25.70
CA THR A 363 8.36 2.66 24.34
C THR A 363 7.59 3.93 23.99
N LEU A 364 7.24 4.71 25.00
CA LEU A 364 6.75 6.08 24.90
C LEU A 364 7.09 6.87 26.17
N GLY A 365 6.84 8.18 26.12
CA GLY A 365 6.87 9.10 27.25
C GLY A 365 5.80 10.18 27.09
N ASP A 366 5.82 11.17 27.99
CA ASP A 366 4.86 12.26 28.08
C ASP A 366 4.62 13.01 26.75
N VAL A 367 5.67 13.36 26.00
CA VAL A 367 5.55 14.11 24.74
C VAL A 367 4.75 13.35 23.68
N LEU A 368 5.01 12.05 23.54
CA LEU A 368 4.30 11.19 22.57
C LEU A 368 2.85 10.96 23.03
N ALA A 369 2.63 10.78 24.33
CA ALA A 369 1.30 10.70 24.92
C ALA A 369 0.49 11.99 24.68
N LEU A 370 1.09 13.17 24.87
CA LEU A 370 0.46 14.46 24.59
C LEU A 370 0.10 14.60 23.12
N ARG A 371 0.98 14.16 22.22
CA ARG A 371 0.71 14.17 20.78
C ARG A 371 -0.48 13.29 20.41
N ALA A 372 -0.51 12.05 20.91
CA ALA A 372 -1.63 11.13 20.71
C ALA A 372 -2.95 11.74 21.20
N LYS A 373 -2.96 12.33 22.41
CA LYS A 373 -4.13 13.03 22.95
C LYS A 373 -4.57 14.21 22.08
N ALA A 374 -3.62 15.01 21.59
CA ALA A 374 -3.92 16.17 20.74
C ALA A 374 -4.56 15.78 19.40
N LEU A 375 -4.31 14.56 18.92
CA LEU A 375 -4.93 13.99 17.73
C LEU A 375 -6.23 13.22 18.02
N GLY A 376 -6.67 13.15 19.28
CA GLY A 376 -7.90 12.48 19.67
C GLY A 376 -7.79 10.96 19.80
N ALA A 377 -6.57 10.40 19.90
CA ALA A 377 -6.37 8.96 20.10
C ALA A 377 -7.08 8.47 21.38
N ALA A 378 -7.64 7.27 21.33
CA ALA A 378 -8.32 6.63 22.45
C ALA A 378 -7.36 6.13 23.54
N GLY A 379 -6.11 5.82 23.18
CA GLY A 379 -5.07 5.44 24.15
C GLY A 379 -3.87 4.73 23.53
N VAL A 380 -3.05 4.12 24.39
CA VAL A 380 -1.85 3.38 24.02
C VAL A 380 -1.85 2.00 24.67
N VAL A 381 -1.45 0.98 23.93
CA VAL A 381 -1.15 -0.36 24.46
C VAL A 381 0.27 -0.71 24.04
N THR A 382 1.09 -1.20 24.97
CA THR A 382 2.47 -1.60 24.69
C THR A 382 2.85 -2.80 25.53
N ASP A 383 3.42 -3.84 24.94
CA ASP A 383 3.98 -4.95 25.72
C ASP A 383 5.38 -4.63 26.31
N GLY A 384 5.83 -3.37 26.20
CA GLY A 384 7.07 -2.87 26.77
C GLY A 384 6.89 -1.93 27.97
N GLY A 385 7.95 -1.17 28.26
CA GLY A 385 7.94 -0.19 29.35
C GLY A 385 7.39 1.18 28.93
N VAL A 386 6.96 1.98 29.92
CA VAL A 386 6.55 3.39 29.74
C VAL A 386 7.46 4.31 30.55
N ARG A 387 7.96 5.36 29.90
CA ARG A 387 8.71 6.46 30.53
C ARG A 387 7.75 7.53 31.03
N ASP A 388 8.17 8.29 32.04
CA ASP A 388 7.39 9.41 32.59
C ASP A 388 5.97 8.95 32.96
N SER A 389 5.86 7.75 33.54
CA SER A 389 4.60 7.02 33.67
C SER A 389 3.56 7.76 34.51
N ALA A 390 3.99 8.60 35.46
CA ALA A 390 3.08 9.40 36.28
C ALA A 390 2.43 10.52 35.47
N GLU A 391 3.21 11.18 34.63
CA GLU A 391 2.76 12.21 33.70
C GLU A 391 1.87 11.59 32.61
N VAL A 392 2.31 10.48 32.00
CA VAL A 392 1.55 9.75 30.97
C VAL A 392 0.19 9.30 31.49
N ALA A 393 0.12 8.80 32.73
CA ALA A 393 -1.12 8.35 33.37
C ALA A 393 -2.19 9.46 33.48
N GLY A 394 -1.79 10.74 33.52
CA GLY A 394 -2.69 11.89 33.55
C GLY A 394 -3.11 12.40 32.16
N ILE A 395 -2.55 11.86 31.08
CA ILE A 395 -2.77 12.36 29.72
C ILE A 395 -3.89 11.58 29.02
N LEU A 396 -3.71 10.27 28.85
CA LEU A 396 -4.63 9.35 28.16
C LEU A 396 -4.51 7.92 28.74
N PRO A 397 -5.49 7.02 28.49
CA PRO A 397 -5.38 5.62 28.89
C PRO A 397 -4.16 4.96 28.27
N VAL A 398 -3.31 4.35 29.10
CA VAL A 398 -2.13 3.59 28.66
C VAL A 398 -2.08 2.26 29.39
N PHE A 399 -1.92 1.19 28.62
CA PHE A 399 -1.76 -0.18 29.10
C PHE A 399 -0.35 -0.66 28.77
N ALA A 400 0.38 -1.11 29.79
CA ALA A 400 1.78 -1.46 29.64
C ALA A 400 2.23 -2.58 30.57
N THR A 401 3.32 -3.25 30.21
CA THR A 401 3.94 -4.30 31.03
C THR A 401 4.76 -3.72 32.19
N SER A 402 5.37 -2.55 32.01
CA SER A 402 6.20 -1.96 33.06
C SER A 402 6.32 -0.43 33.00
N ARG A 403 6.88 0.13 34.07
CA ARG A 403 7.31 1.53 34.16
C ARG A 403 8.83 1.56 34.12
N ASN A 404 9.43 2.36 33.24
CA ASN A 404 10.89 2.39 33.09
C ASN A 404 11.39 3.79 32.68
N PRO A 405 12.37 4.39 33.39
CA PRO A 405 12.88 5.73 33.07
C PRO A 405 13.83 5.75 31.87
N ALA A 406 14.29 4.61 31.36
CA ALA A 406 15.26 4.58 30.27
C ALA A 406 14.64 4.98 28.91
N VAL A 407 15.43 5.70 28.11
CA VAL A 407 15.07 6.11 26.74
C VAL A 407 15.12 4.93 25.76
N LEU A 408 14.37 5.05 24.65
CA LEU A 408 14.13 3.96 23.70
C LEU A 408 15.42 3.30 23.16
N GLY A 409 16.46 4.08 22.85
CA GLY A 409 17.69 3.64 22.18
C GLY A 409 18.63 2.78 23.01
N ARG A 410 18.18 2.31 24.16
CA ARG A 410 18.90 1.34 24.98
C ARG A 410 18.54 -0.10 24.62
N LYS A 411 17.29 -0.33 24.19
CA LYS A 411 16.71 -1.67 23.99
C LYS A 411 15.89 -1.81 22.71
N HIS A 412 15.45 -0.69 22.15
CA HIS A 412 14.53 -0.65 21.03
C HIS A 412 15.07 0.17 19.86
N VAL A 413 14.83 -0.34 18.66
CA VAL A 413 14.85 0.45 17.41
C VAL A 413 13.42 0.47 16.86
N PRO A 414 12.79 1.64 16.68
CA PRO A 414 11.52 1.74 15.96
C PRO A 414 11.73 1.34 14.52
N TRP A 415 10.99 0.34 14.04
CA TRP A 415 11.26 -0.27 12.74
C TRP A 415 10.22 0.14 11.70
N GLU A 416 8.96 -0.19 11.94
CA GLU A 416 7.86 -0.01 11.00
C GLU A 416 6.53 0.16 11.74
N SER A 417 5.54 0.77 11.09
CA SER A 417 4.19 0.98 11.60
C SER A 417 3.17 0.53 10.57
N ASP A 418 1.91 0.36 10.99
CA ASP A 418 0.80 -0.03 10.12
C ASP A 418 1.02 -1.41 9.45
N VAL A 419 1.60 -2.34 10.21
CA VAL A 419 1.81 -3.75 9.82
C VAL A 419 1.23 -4.70 10.88
N ALA A 420 1.10 -5.98 10.57
CA ALA A 420 0.80 -6.99 11.58
C ALA A 420 1.89 -7.01 12.68
N VAL A 421 1.48 -6.99 13.95
CA VAL A 421 2.39 -7.07 15.10
C VAL A 421 1.98 -8.18 16.06
N ALA A 422 2.94 -8.65 16.88
CA ALA A 422 2.75 -9.69 17.89
C ALA A 422 2.87 -9.13 19.31
N CYS A 423 2.00 -8.17 19.66
CA CYS A 423 2.03 -7.48 20.95
C CYS A 423 1.49 -8.38 22.06
N GLY A 424 2.32 -8.70 23.06
CA GLY A 424 1.91 -9.55 24.19
C GLY A 424 1.35 -10.91 23.73
N ASN A 425 2.01 -11.54 22.75
CA ASN A 425 1.58 -12.77 22.07
C ASN A 425 0.25 -12.72 21.29
N ALA A 426 -0.47 -11.61 21.28
CA ALA A 426 -1.62 -11.43 20.39
C ALA A 426 -1.16 -10.92 19.03
N THR A 427 -1.68 -11.53 17.95
CA THR A 427 -1.58 -10.92 16.63
C THR A 427 -2.54 -9.74 16.55
N VAL A 428 -2.03 -8.57 16.20
CA VAL A 428 -2.81 -7.35 16.01
C VAL A 428 -2.56 -6.83 14.61
N LEU A 429 -3.63 -6.70 13.84
CA LEU A 429 -3.62 -6.05 12.54
C LEU A 429 -4.04 -4.59 12.70
N PRO A 430 -3.54 -3.66 11.87
CA PRO A 430 -4.12 -2.33 11.81
C PRO A 430 -5.63 -2.44 11.53
N GLY A 431 -6.44 -1.63 12.21
CA GLY A 431 -7.90 -1.65 12.10
C GLY A 431 -8.64 -2.66 12.99
N ASP A 432 -7.94 -3.60 13.64
CA ASP A 432 -8.56 -4.46 14.66
C ASP A 432 -9.14 -3.61 15.80
N VAL A 433 -10.21 -4.08 16.43
CA VAL A 433 -10.84 -3.38 17.54
C VAL A 433 -10.14 -3.75 18.84
N ILE A 434 -9.68 -2.73 19.56
CA ILE A 434 -9.01 -2.86 20.85
C ILE A 434 -9.97 -2.45 21.95
N VAL A 435 -10.21 -3.35 22.90
CA VAL A 435 -10.99 -3.08 24.11
C VAL A 435 -10.15 -3.46 25.32
N GLY A 436 -10.04 -2.56 26.31
CA GLY A 436 -9.29 -2.86 27.52
C GLY A 436 -9.92 -2.27 28.79
N ASP A 437 -9.73 -3.01 29.87
CA ASP A 437 -10.14 -2.70 31.25
C ASP A 437 -9.10 -3.24 32.25
N ASP A 438 -9.40 -3.21 33.54
CA ASP A 438 -8.46 -3.65 34.59
C ASP A 438 -8.03 -5.13 34.47
N ASP A 439 -8.80 -5.97 33.76
CA ASP A 439 -8.49 -7.38 33.56
C ASP A 439 -7.54 -7.62 32.37
N GLY A 440 -7.40 -6.64 31.47
CA GLY A 440 -6.44 -6.69 30.36
C GLY A 440 -6.94 -6.00 29.10
N VAL A 441 -6.35 -6.39 27.96
CA VAL A 441 -6.69 -5.84 26.64
C VAL A 441 -7.00 -6.98 25.67
N ILE A 442 -8.12 -6.88 24.97
CA ILE A 442 -8.61 -7.82 23.96
C ILE A 442 -8.51 -7.20 22.57
N VAL A 443 -8.12 -8.02 21.61
CA VAL A 443 -8.07 -7.76 20.17
C VAL A 443 -9.24 -8.46 19.52
N ILE A 444 -10.10 -7.69 18.85
CA ILE A 444 -11.31 -8.20 18.20
C ILE A 444 -11.18 -7.93 16.69
N PRO A 445 -11.19 -8.97 15.83
CA PRO A 445 -11.25 -8.77 14.38
C PRO A 445 -12.42 -7.85 14.02
N ARG A 446 -12.17 -6.83 13.20
CA ARG A 446 -13.14 -5.75 12.96
C ARG A 446 -14.50 -6.24 12.47
N ASN A 447 -14.51 -7.27 11.61
CA ASN A 447 -15.71 -7.88 11.07
C ASN A 447 -16.55 -8.66 12.10
N LEU A 448 -16.00 -8.96 13.28
CA LEU A 448 -16.67 -9.68 14.36
C LEU A 448 -17.11 -8.76 15.50
N ALA A 449 -16.67 -7.50 15.52
CA ALA A 449 -16.81 -6.62 16.68
C ALA A 449 -18.27 -6.44 17.13
N GLU A 450 -19.18 -6.21 16.18
CA GLU A 450 -20.61 -6.02 16.47
C GLU A 450 -21.27 -7.30 16.99
N GLU A 451 -21.03 -8.44 16.33
CA GLU A 451 -21.59 -9.72 16.74
C GLU A 451 -21.07 -10.16 18.13
N VAL A 452 -19.78 -9.95 18.39
CA VAL A 452 -19.14 -10.31 19.65
C VAL A 452 -19.65 -9.44 20.80
N VAL A 453 -19.77 -8.13 20.60
CA VAL A 453 -20.23 -7.23 21.67
C VAL A 453 -21.71 -7.45 21.99
N ASP A 454 -22.56 -7.65 20.98
CA ASP A 454 -23.98 -7.91 21.21
C ASP A 454 -24.18 -9.22 21.98
N ALA A 455 -23.41 -10.26 21.64
CA ALA A 455 -23.44 -11.52 22.36
C ALA A 455 -22.87 -11.40 23.79
N ALA A 456 -21.84 -10.58 24.01
CA ALA A 456 -21.28 -10.33 25.33
C ALA A 456 -22.29 -9.60 26.22
N LEU A 457 -22.88 -8.51 25.74
CA LEU A 457 -23.88 -7.74 26.49
C LEU A 457 -25.16 -8.57 26.77
N ALA A 458 -25.60 -9.40 25.81
CA ALA A 458 -26.71 -10.32 26.05
C ALA A 458 -26.40 -11.33 27.16
N LYS A 459 -25.15 -11.79 27.24
CA LYS A 459 -24.69 -12.71 28.28
C LYS A 459 -24.58 -12.02 29.66
N GLU A 460 -24.16 -10.75 29.70
CA GLU A 460 -24.15 -9.96 30.95
C GLU A 460 -25.54 -9.81 31.56
N VAL A 461 -26.59 -9.68 30.74
CA VAL A 461 -27.98 -9.66 31.23
C VAL A 461 -28.36 -11.01 31.86
N GLU A 462 -27.96 -12.13 31.26
CA GLU A 462 -28.17 -13.46 31.84
C GLU A 462 -27.39 -13.64 33.14
N ASP A 463 -26.12 -13.23 33.16
CA ASP A 463 -25.24 -13.37 34.31
C ASP A 463 -25.67 -12.47 35.48
N GLY A 464 -26.18 -11.26 35.20
CA GLY A 464 -26.79 -10.38 36.19
C GLY A 464 -28.04 -11.01 36.83
N TRP A 465 -28.91 -11.62 36.02
CA TRP A 465 -30.06 -12.37 36.55
C TRP A 465 -29.63 -13.58 37.37
N VAL A 466 -28.64 -14.35 36.90
CA VAL A 466 -28.07 -15.47 37.65
C VAL A 466 -27.50 -15.00 38.99
N ALA A 467 -26.76 -13.89 39.01
CA ALA A 467 -26.22 -13.31 40.23
C ALA A 467 -27.33 -12.94 41.23
N GLU A 468 -28.44 -12.36 40.77
CA GLU A 468 -29.62 -12.09 41.61
C GLU A 468 -30.21 -13.39 42.19
N GLN A 469 -30.33 -14.45 41.37
CA GLN A 469 -30.85 -15.75 41.85
C GLN A 469 -29.91 -16.40 42.87
N VAL A 470 -28.59 -16.35 42.65
CA VAL A 470 -27.58 -16.84 43.60
C VAL A 470 -27.62 -16.03 44.89
N ALA A 471 -27.72 -14.70 44.80
CA ALA A 471 -27.83 -13.83 45.97
C ALA A 471 -29.12 -14.08 46.78
N ALA A 472 -30.20 -14.52 46.12
CA ALA A 472 -31.43 -14.98 46.76
C ALA A 472 -31.31 -16.37 47.45
N GLY A 473 -30.13 -17.00 47.39
CA GLY A 473 -29.82 -18.25 48.09
C GLY A 473 -30.03 -19.53 47.27
N ASN A 474 -30.25 -19.43 45.95
CA ASN A 474 -30.41 -20.61 45.09
C ASN A 474 -29.06 -21.27 44.79
N PRO A 475 -29.01 -22.62 44.62
CA PRO A 475 -27.79 -23.34 44.26
C PRO A 475 -27.34 -23.00 42.82
N ILE A 476 -26.02 -23.06 42.59
CA ILE A 476 -25.39 -22.73 41.30
C ILE A 476 -25.62 -23.82 40.24
N GLU A 477 -25.86 -25.06 40.67
CA GLU A 477 -26.08 -26.19 39.78
C GLU A 477 -27.27 -25.93 38.83
N GLU A 478 -27.03 -26.09 37.53
CA GLU A 478 -27.98 -25.76 36.45
C GLU A 478 -28.45 -24.30 36.39
N LEU A 479 -27.98 -23.43 37.29
CA LEU A 479 -28.24 -22.00 37.29
C LEU A 479 -27.12 -21.22 36.56
N PHE A 480 -25.87 -21.71 36.58
CA PHE A 480 -24.74 -21.09 35.86
C PHE A 480 -23.97 -22.12 35.01
N PRO A 481 -24.17 -22.16 33.67
CA PRO A 481 -25.20 -21.41 32.92
C PRO A 481 -26.61 -21.98 33.16
N PRO A 482 -27.68 -21.16 32.99
CA PRO A 482 -29.07 -21.60 33.15
C PRO A 482 -29.43 -22.78 32.22
N LYS A 483 -29.94 -23.85 32.81
CA LYS A 483 -30.45 -25.05 32.13
C LYS A 483 -31.80 -25.44 32.72
N GLY A 484 -32.52 -26.34 32.03
CA GLY A 484 -33.79 -26.89 32.52
C GLY A 484 -34.78 -25.80 32.93
N GLU A 485 -35.29 -25.88 34.16
CA GLU A 485 -36.25 -24.93 34.72
C GLU A 485 -35.68 -23.51 34.86
N TRP A 486 -34.37 -23.36 35.13
CA TRP A 486 -33.74 -22.04 35.26
C TRP A 486 -33.70 -21.31 33.92
N LYS A 487 -33.47 -22.04 32.82
CA LYS A 487 -33.57 -21.46 31.48
C LYS A 487 -34.99 -20.96 31.18
N ALA A 488 -36.01 -21.74 31.54
CA ALA A 488 -37.40 -21.32 31.35
C ALA A 488 -37.74 -20.06 32.17
N LYS A 489 -37.31 -19.99 33.43
CA LYS A 489 -37.50 -18.82 34.31
C LYS A 489 -36.79 -17.57 33.79
N PHE A 490 -35.59 -17.73 33.23
CA PHE A 490 -34.86 -16.62 32.62
C PHE A 490 -35.59 -16.06 31.39
N GLU A 491 -36.05 -16.93 30.49
CA GLU A 491 -36.80 -16.50 29.29
C GLU A 491 -38.13 -15.81 29.67
N GLU A 492 -38.84 -16.32 30.68
CA GLU A 492 -40.05 -15.67 31.20
C GLU A 492 -39.74 -14.28 31.77
N TRP A 493 -38.72 -14.16 32.63
CA TRP A 493 -38.25 -12.89 33.19
C TRP A 493 -37.83 -11.89 32.11
N LYS A 494 -37.15 -12.36 31.07
CA LYS A 494 -36.68 -11.55 29.93
C LYS A 494 -37.85 -11.06 29.09
N SER A 495 -38.87 -11.89 28.87
CA SER A 495 -40.05 -11.52 28.07
C SER A 495 -40.98 -10.50 28.75
N ALA A 496 -40.89 -10.37 30.07
CA ALA A 496 -41.73 -9.47 30.87
C ALA A 496 -41.20 -8.01 30.95
N ARG A 497 -40.08 -7.71 30.31
CA ARG A 497 -39.40 -6.41 30.32
C ARG A 497 -39.13 -5.96 28.89
#